data_AF-A0A1V6FQB6-F1
#
_entry.id   AF-A0A1V6FQB6-F1
#
_cell.length_a   1.000
_cell.length_b   1.000
_cell.length_c   1.000
_cell.angle_alpha   90.00
_cell.angle_beta   90.00
_cell.angle_gamma   90.00
#
_symmetry.space_group_name_H-M   'P 1'
#
loop_
_entity.id
_entity.type
_entity.pdbx_description
1 polymer ?
#
loop_
_entity_poly.entity_id
_entity_poly.type
_entity_poly.pdbx_seq_one_letter_code
_entity_poly.pdbx_strand_id
1 'polypeptide(L)'
;MKKNKHSKTPVVGEYKYNPYMPSNPKAGMKQPTIPKPIKVLADEIKPKKWVGIILISFIPIINLIAFMAWSKKSNYGTNPNVKTYAKAGLLLYPILYVLLGVGAVLAKFVFHLF
;
A
#
# COMPACT_ATOMS: atom_id res chain seq x y z
N MET A 1 5.00 8.08 54.71
CA MET A 1 3.66 7.45 54.94
C MET A 1 3.59 6.11 54.22
N LYS A 2 3.74 4.99 54.94
CA LYS A 2 3.58 3.63 54.40
C LYS A 2 2.11 3.23 54.50
N LYS A 3 1.46 2.96 53.36
CA LYS A 3 0.09 2.44 53.31
C LYS A 3 0.10 0.97 53.70
N ASN A 4 -0.31 0.66 54.92
CA ASN A 4 -0.56 -0.71 55.38
C ASN A 4 -1.69 -1.31 54.54
N LYS A 5 -1.36 -2.24 53.65
CA LYS A 5 -2.35 -3.08 52.98
C LYS A 5 -2.82 -4.10 54.02
N HIS A 6 -4.00 -3.88 54.59
CA HIS A 6 -4.72 -4.91 55.32
C HIS A 6 -5.00 -6.07 54.35
N SER A 7 -4.21 -7.13 54.47
CA SER A 7 -4.59 -8.44 53.96
C SER A 7 -5.83 -8.86 54.73
N LYS A 8 -6.99 -8.86 54.06
CA LYS A 8 -8.19 -9.50 54.60
C LYS A 8 -7.93 -11.00 54.52
N THR A 9 -7.38 -11.58 55.58
CA THR A 9 -7.44 -13.03 55.82
C THR A 9 -8.91 -13.41 55.85
N PRO A 10 -9.40 -14.30 54.97
CA PRO A 10 -10.73 -14.85 55.13
C PRO A 10 -10.74 -15.65 56.43
N VAL A 11 -11.70 -15.33 57.29
CA VAL A 11 -12.02 -16.10 58.49
C VAL A 11 -12.29 -17.53 58.03
N VAL A 12 -11.38 -18.42 58.39
CA VAL A 12 -11.55 -19.86 58.25
C VAL A 12 -12.61 -20.26 59.28
N GLY A 13 -13.87 -20.23 58.86
CA GLY A 13 -14.96 -20.94 59.51
C GLY A 13 -14.89 -22.42 59.14
N GLU A 14 -15.30 -23.28 60.06
CA GLU A 14 -15.34 -24.73 59.97
C GLU A 14 -15.68 -25.27 58.57
N TYR A 15 -14.74 -26.02 57.99
CA TYR A 15 -14.86 -26.58 56.66
C TYR A 15 -15.83 -27.76 56.63
N LYS A 16 -17.12 -27.51 56.38
CA LYS A 16 -17.97 -28.54 55.76
C LYS A 16 -17.47 -28.73 54.33
N TYR A 17 -16.87 -29.89 54.05
CA TYR A 17 -16.47 -30.30 52.71
C TYR A 17 -17.68 -30.27 51.78
N ASN A 18 -17.69 -29.35 50.81
CA ASN A 18 -18.72 -29.28 49.78
C ASN A 18 -18.17 -29.96 48.51
N PRO A 19 -18.62 -31.19 48.15
CA PRO A 19 -18.08 -31.94 47.02
C PRO A 19 -18.35 -31.28 45.66
N TYR A 20 -19.19 -30.24 45.60
CA TYR A 20 -19.55 -29.56 44.37
C TYR A 20 -18.78 -28.25 44.13
N MET A 21 -17.83 -27.89 45.00
CA MET A 21 -17.02 -26.68 44.80
C MET A 21 -15.78 -27.00 43.95
N PRO A 22 -15.57 -26.33 42.80
CA PRO A 22 -14.42 -26.60 41.94
C PRO A 22 -13.11 -26.23 42.66
N SER A 23 -12.10 -27.10 42.54
CA SER A 23 -10.79 -26.96 43.19
C SER A 23 -10.03 -25.68 42.80
N ASN A 24 -10.42 -25.05 41.69
CA ASN A 24 -9.92 -23.74 41.28
C ASN A 24 -11.10 -22.83 40.88
N PRO A 25 -11.44 -21.80 41.68
CA PRO A 25 -12.55 -20.89 41.39
C PRO A 25 -12.36 -20.08 40.11
N LYS A 26 -11.16 -20.10 39.49
CA LYS A 26 -10.87 -19.43 38.22
C LYS A 26 -10.91 -20.36 37.01
N ALA A 27 -11.12 -21.67 37.18
CA ALA A 27 -11.09 -22.66 36.09
C ALA A 27 -12.22 -22.48 35.05
N GLY A 28 -13.29 -21.76 35.39
CA GLY A 28 -14.39 -21.44 34.47
C GLY A 28 -14.30 -20.05 33.82
N MET A 29 -13.32 -19.22 34.18
CA MET A 29 -13.22 -17.86 33.64
C MET A 29 -12.50 -17.90 32.29
N LYS A 30 -13.27 -18.10 31.20
CA LYS A 30 -12.76 -17.82 29.84
C LYS A 30 -12.37 -16.35 29.79
N GLN A 31 -11.08 -16.06 29.62
CA GLN A 31 -10.62 -14.69 29.40
C GLN A 31 -11.30 -14.17 28.12
N PRO A 32 -11.90 -12.97 28.12
CA PRO A 32 -12.50 -12.41 26.93
C PRO A 32 -11.40 -12.20 25.89
N THR A 33 -11.52 -12.87 24.75
CA THR A 33 -10.60 -12.69 23.63
C THR A 33 -10.78 -11.28 23.09
N ILE A 34 -9.85 -10.39 23.41
CA ILE A 34 -9.85 -9.02 22.87
C ILE A 34 -9.58 -9.14 21.36
N PRO A 35 -10.49 -8.66 20.49
CA PRO A 35 -10.25 -8.70 19.05
C PRO A 35 -9.02 -7.87 18.72
N LYS A 36 -8.04 -8.48 18.03
CA LYS A 36 -6.86 -7.77 17.56
C LYS A 36 -7.30 -6.70 16.55
N PRO A 37 -6.79 -5.46 16.63
CA PRO A 37 -7.14 -4.42 15.68
C PRO A 37 -6.77 -4.88 14.26
N ILE A 38 -7.72 -4.76 13.35
CA ILE A 38 -7.53 -5.06 11.92
C ILE A 38 -6.49 -4.07 11.41
N LYS A 39 -5.28 -4.56 11.09
CA LYS A 39 -4.26 -3.73 10.43
C LYS A 39 -4.79 -3.41 9.04
N VAL A 40 -5.13 -2.16 8.80
CA VAL A 40 -5.45 -1.67 7.46
C VAL A 40 -4.15 -1.76 6.65
N LEU A 41 -4.10 -2.66 5.67
CA LEU A 41 -2.98 -2.81 4.72
C LEU A 41 -2.95 -1.68 3.68
N ALA A 42 -3.41 -0.48 4.05
CA ALA A 42 -3.25 0.68 3.20
C ALA A 42 -1.78 1.08 3.28
N ASP A 43 -1.00 0.73 2.27
CA ASP A 43 0.33 1.28 2.07
C ASP A 43 0.20 2.80 2.01
N GLU A 44 0.50 3.45 3.14
CA GLU A 44 0.34 4.89 3.27
C GLU A 44 1.48 5.58 2.48
N ILE A 45 1.20 5.90 1.23
CA ILE A 45 2.15 6.62 0.37
C ILE A 45 2.29 8.04 0.93
N LYS A 46 3.44 8.33 1.54
CA LYS A 46 3.77 9.67 2.05
C LYS A 46 3.48 10.73 0.98
N PRO A 47 2.83 11.88 1.31
CA PRO A 47 2.50 12.94 0.35
C PRO A 47 3.70 13.45 -0.48
N LYS A 48 4.91 13.41 0.09
CA LYS A 48 6.14 13.77 -0.64
C LYS A 48 6.42 12.85 -1.85
N LYS A 49 6.06 11.58 -1.79
CA LYS A 49 6.20 10.64 -2.92
C LYS A 49 5.21 10.98 -4.05
N TRP A 50 4.03 11.48 -3.71
CA TRP A 50 3.03 11.91 -4.69
C TRP A 50 3.54 13.04 -5.60
N VAL A 51 4.24 14.03 -5.04
CA VAL A 51 4.82 15.13 -5.84
C VAL A 51 5.84 14.58 -6.85
N GLY A 52 6.69 13.65 -6.43
CA GLY A 52 7.66 13.01 -7.33
C GLY A 52 6.98 12.21 -8.44
N ILE A 53 5.95 11.43 -8.10
CA ILE A 53 5.17 10.65 -9.08
C ILE A 53 4.52 11.58 -10.11
N ILE A 54 3.91 12.68 -9.66
CA ILE A 54 3.27 13.66 -10.53
C ILE A 54 4.31 14.28 -11.48
N LEU A 55 5.45 14.73 -10.97
CA LEU A 55 6.52 15.31 -11.81
C LEU A 55 7.06 14.33 -12.85
N ILE A 56 7.31 13.08 -12.45
CA ILE A 56 7.80 12.04 -13.36
C ILE A 56 6.75 11.70 -14.41
N SER A 57 5.46 11.72 -14.05
CA SER A 57 4.35 11.47 -14.98
C SER A 57 4.23 12.53 -16.09
N PHE A 58 4.80 13.72 -15.90
CA PHE A 58 4.82 14.77 -16.93
C PHE A 58 5.91 14.56 -17.99
N ILE A 59 6.98 13.80 -17.70
CA ILE A 59 8.05 13.51 -18.66
C ILE A 59 7.50 12.99 -20.00
N PRO A 60 6.63 11.96 -20.05
CA PRO A 60 6.06 11.50 -21.30
C PRO A 60 5.23 12.59 -22.00
N ILE A 61 4.49 13.41 -21.26
CA ILE A 61 3.67 14.48 -21.85
C ILE A 61 4.56 15.54 -22.51
N ILE A 62 5.63 15.95 -21.84
CA ILE A 62 6.61 16.90 -22.36
C ILE A 62 7.30 16.34 -23.61
N ASN A 63 7.68 15.06 -23.61
CA ASN A 63 8.26 14.39 -24.77
C ASN A 63 7.30 14.37 -25.97
N LEU A 64 6.01 14.09 -25.74
CA LEU A 64 5.00 14.12 -26.80
C LEU A 64 4.88 15.53 -27.41
N ILE A 65 4.84 16.57 -26.58
CA ILE A 65 4.79 17.97 -27.02
C ILE A 65 6.05 18.33 -27.82
N ALA A 66 7.23 17.92 -27.36
CA ALA A 66 8.50 18.14 -28.05
C ALA A 66 8.50 17.49 -29.45
N PHE A 67 8.05 16.24 -29.56
CA PHE A 67 7.93 15.57 -30.86
C PHE A 67 6.90 16.27 -31.78
N MET A 68 5.76 16.71 -31.25
CA MET A 68 4.79 17.49 -32.02
C MET A 68 5.38 18.81 -32.53
N ALA A 69 6.05 19.57 -31.66
CA ALA A 69 6.72 20.82 -32.01
C ALA A 69 7.80 20.63 -33.08
N TRP A 70 8.65 19.60 -32.93
CA TRP A 70 9.70 19.30 -33.90
C TRP A 70 9.18 18.70 -35.21
N SER A 71 8.03 18.04 -35.21
CA SER A 71 7.41 17.51 -36.44
C SER A 71 6.87 18.61 -37.36
N LYS A 72 6.32 19.69 -36.77
CA LYS A 72 5.66 20.79 -37.48
C LYS A 72 6.59 21.94 -37.84
N LYS A 73 7.78 22.04 -37.24
CA LYS A 73 8.72 23.13 -37.51
C LYS A 73 9.17 23.09 -38.98
N SER A 74 8.62 24.02 -39.76
CA SER A 74 8.94 24.30 -41.16
C SER A 74 9.97 25.41 -41.18
N ASN A 75 11.24 25.08 -41.51
CA ASN A 75 12.32 25.99 -41.90
C ASN A 75 12.62 27.11 -40.86
N TYR A 76 13.75 27.16 -40.16
CA TYR A 76 15.09 27.47 -40.64
C TYR A 76 16.11 26.77 -39.70
N GLY A 77 17.12 26.08 -40.25
CA GLY A 77 18.24 25.52 -39.48
C GLY A 77 17.98 24.27 -38.63
N THR A 78 16.79 23.66 -38.71
CA THR A 78 16.53 22.41 -37.96
C THR A 78 17.11 21.24 -38.74
N ASN A 79 18.09 20.54 -38.17
CA ASN A 79 18.74 19.37 -38.77
C ASN A 79 17.67 18.39 -39.30
N PRO A 80 17.71 18.00 -40.60
CA PRO A 80 16.69 17.14 -41.22
C PRO A 80 16.51 15.79 -40.48
N ASN A 81 17.54 15.33 -39.78
CA ASN A 81 17.46 14.14 -38.93
C ASN A 81 16.45 14.33 -37.79
N VAL A 82 16.46 15.49 -37.12
CA VAL A 82 15.59 15.76 -35.96
C VAL A 82 14.11 15.72 -36.35
N LYS A 83 13.76 16.20 -37.55
CA LYS A 83 12.38 16.16 -38.07
C LYS A 83 11.94 14.73 -38.37
N THR A 84 12.83 13.92 -38.95
CA THR A 84 12.56 12.51 -39.25
C THR A 84 12.42 11.69 -37.97
N TYR A 85 13.31 11.89 -37.01
CA TYR A 85 13.23 11.29 -35.68
C TYR A 85 11.97 11.72 -34.92
N ALA A 86 11.55 12.99 -35.01
CA ALA A 86 10.33 13.45 -34.35
C ALA A 86 9.07 12.81 -34.95
N LYS A 87 9.00 12.66 -36.28
CA LYS A 87 7.90 11.93 -36.94
C LYS A 87 7.90 10.45 -36.58
N ALA A 88 9.06 9.79 -36.59
CA ALA A 88 9.19 8.40 -36.18
C ALA A 88 8.82 8.21 -34.69
N GLY A 89 9.24 9.13 -33.83
CA GLY A 89 8.92 9.16 -32.40
C GLY A 89 7.42 9.30 -32.13
N LEU A 90 6.73 10.15 -32.90
CA LEU A 90 5.27 10.28 -32.85
C LEU A 90 4.53 8.98 -33.24
N LEU A 91 5.07 8.22 -34.19
CA LEU A 91 4.51 6.91 -34.58
C LEU A 91 4.84 5.81 -33.55
N LEU A 92 6.03 5.86 -32.94
CA LEU A 92 6.45 4.93 -31.90
C LEU A 92 5.68 5.12 -30.59
N TYR A 93 5.26 6.35 -30.29
CA TYR A 93 4.54 6.70 -29.08
C TYR A 93 3.30 5.83 -28.80
N PRO A 94 2.31 5.73 -29.72
CA PRO A 94 1.15 4.86 -29.51
C PRO A 94 1.52 3.37 -29.45
N ILE A 95 2.52 2.92 -30.22
CA ILE A 95 2.98 1.53 -30.20
C ILE A 95 3.50 1.16 -28.81
N LEU A 96 4.29 2.04 -28.20
CA LEU A 96 4.83 1.84 -26.86
C LEU A 96 3.72 1.78 -25.80
N TYR A 97 2.70 2.62 -25.90
CA TYR A 97 1.55 2.60 -24.99
C TYR A 97 0.72 1.33 -25.13
N VAL A 98 0.51 0.84 -26.35
CA VAL A 98 -0.17 -0.44 -26.58
C VAL A 98 0.65 -1.59 -25.98
N LEU A 99 1.96 -1.63 -26.20
CA LEU A 99 2.84 -2.65 -25.62
C LEU A 99 2.84 -2.63 -24.09
N LEU A 100 2.92 -1.45 -23.48
CA LEU A 100 2.81 -1.29 -22.02
C LEU A 100 1.45 -1.73 -21.49
N GLY A 101 0.37 -1.41 -22.20
CA GLY A 101 -0.99 -1.83 -21.86
C GLY A 101 -1.15 -3.36 -21.91
N VAL A 102 -0.70 -4.00 -22.99
CA VAL A 102 -0.69 -5.47 -23.12
C VAL A 102 0.17 -6.10 -22.03
N GLY A 103 1.36 -5.55 -21.78
CA GLY A 103 2.26 -6.01 -20.71
C GLY A 103 1.62 -5.91 -19.33
N ALA A 104 0.91 -4.82 -19.02
CA ALA A 104 0.20 -4.65 -17.75
C ALA A 104 -0.96 -5.64 -17.59
N VAL A 105 -1.71 -5.92 -18.66
CA VAL A 105 -2.78 -6.93 -18.65
C VAL A 105 -2.21 -8.32 -18.44
N LEU A 106 -1.12 -8.67 -19.14
CA LEU A 106 -0.42 -9.95 -18.97
C LEU A 106 0.15 -10.08 -17.57
N ALA A 107 0.79 -9.03 -17.03
CA ALA A 107 1.30 -9.03 -15.67
C ALA A 107 0.17 -9.24 -14.66
N LYS A 108 -0.95 -8.53 -14.80
CA LYS A 108 -2.13 -8.73 -13.94
C LYS A 108 -2.64 -10.17 -14.03
N PHE A 109 -2.68 -10.76 -15.22
CA PHE A 109 -3.12 -12.14 -15.41
C PHE A 109 -2.15 -13.12 -14.74
N VAL A 110 -0.85 -12.95 -14.91
CA VAL A 110 0.20 -13.78 -14.27
C VAL A 110 0.12 -13.65 -12.74
N PHE A 111 0.11 -12.45 -12.19
CA PHE A 111 0.02 -12.23 -10.74
C PHE A 111 -1.32 -12.64 -10.12
N HIS A 112 -2.37 -12.83 -10.91
CA HIS A 112 -3.64 -13.39 -10.44
C HIS A 112 -3.65 -14.94 -10.54
N LEU A 113 -2.81 -15.52 -11.39
CA LEU A 113 -2.72 -16.97 -11.57
C LEU A 113 -1.84 -17.66 -10.53
N PHE A 114 -0.92 -16.92 -9.91
CA PHE A 114 0.00 -17.36 -8.85
C PHE A 114 -0.34 -16.71 -7.51
#